data_AF-A0A662QCZ1-F1
#
_entry.id   AF-A0A662QCZ1-F1
#
_cell.length_a   1.000
_cell.length_b   1.000
_cell.length_c   1.000
_cell.angle_alpha   90.00
_cell.angle_beta   90.00
_cell.angle_gamma   90.00
#
_symmetry.space_group_name_H-M   'P 1'
#
loop_
_entity.id
_entity.type
_entity.pdbx_description
1 polymer ?
#
loop_
_entity_poly.entity_id
_entity_poly.type
_entity_poly.pdbx_seq_one_letter_code
_entity_poly.pdbx_strand_id
1 'polypeptide(L)'
;MKSVRGEGALRMVSMLLGCVVSFLGVALVLGSTLYYITLPAGTPIKEFFDTNFLGLPYLLYFAIIGSAITVVGLVIFIKASRSVEAVAQPGRIMARQRGTGARIRTVRPRGRERARIEGGGIVEEIEREIEEIVKSSEEIMEETGVEEEVEEVREEEVKPEEAVEVVTRGTDMVCPNCGAINPLKSKKCSKCKKPLFKAEKGEPTCPTCGAPLKLAKRISDELFVCGLCFSELKIPTSLQEEIGLT
;
A
#
# COMPACT_ATOMS: atom_id res chain seq x y z
N MET A 1 -8.19 29.38 22.04
CA MET A 1 -8.01 27.91 21.98
C MET A 1 -9.38 27.21 22.04
N LYS A 2 -10.16 27.26 20.97
CA LYS A 2 -11.43 26.53 20.80
C LYS A 2 -11.56 26.24 19.31
N SER A 3 -11.19 25.03 18.90
CA SER A 3 -11.58 24.35 17.64
C SER A 3 -10.50 23.36 17.18
N VAL A 4 -10.16 22.37 18.02
CA VAL A 4 -9.39 21.18 17.57
C VAL A 4 -10.15 19.89 17.92
N ARG A 5 -11.15 19.97 18.81
CA ARG A 5 -11.94 18.80 19.26
C ARG A 5 -13.00 18.34 18.26
N GLY A 6 -13.42 19.20 17.33
CA GLY A 6 -14.49 18.89 16.36
C GLY A 6 -14.01 18.09 15.14
N GLU A 7 -12.78 18.34 14.68
CA GLU A 7 -12.26 17.73 13.44
C GLU A 7 -11.91 16.24 13.61
N GLY A 8 -11.45 15.82 14.79
CA GLY A 8 -11.19 14.40 15.09
C GLY A 8 -12.47 13.56 15.16
N ALA A 9 -13.56 14.13 15.69
CA ALA A 9 -14.84 13.43 15.80
C ALA A 9 -15.48 13.22 14.42
N LEU A 10 -15.48 14.24 13.56
CA LEU A 10 -16.00 14.14 12.19
C LEU A 10 -15.26 13.08 11.35
N ARG A 11 -13.95 12.94 11.57
CA ARG A 11 -13.10 11.96 10.85
C ARG A 11 -13.34 10.53 11.32
N MET A 12 -13.48 10.30 12.63
CA MET A 12 -13.88 8.97 13.15
C MET A 12 -15.26 8.56 12.63
N VAL A 13 -16.20 9.50 12.57
CA VAL A 13 -17.54 9.26 11.98
C VAL A 13 -17.45 8.91 10.50
N SER A 14 -16.57 9.56 9.74
CA SER A 14 -16.39 9.27 8.31
C SER A 14 -15.78 7.88 8.06
N MET A 15 -14.86 7.45 8.92
CA MET A 15 -14.26 6.12 8.86
C MET A 15 -15.28 5.02 9.21
N LEU A 16 -16.05 5.23 10.28
CA LEU A 16 -17.16 4.35 10.67
C LEU A 16 -18.22 4.25 9.56
N LEU A 17 -18.58 5.38 8.94
CA LEU A 17 -19.53 5.42 7.84
C LEU A 17 -19.04 4.60 6.65
N GLY A 18 -17.77 4.76 6.25
CA GLY A 18 -17.15 3.97 5.18
C GLY A 18 -17.21 2.47 5.47
N CYS A 19 -16.85 2.04 6.69
CA CYS A 19 -16.97 0.64 7.11
C CYS A 19 -18.42 0.13 7.00
N VAL A 20 -19.38 0.85 7.57
CA VAL A 20 -20.79 0.43 7.61
C VAL A 20 -21.36 0.31 6.20
N VAL A 21 -21.08 1.29 5.33
CA VAL A 21 -21.54 1.25 3.93
C VAL A 21 -20.94 0.07 3.17
N SER A 22 -19.65 -0.22 3.36
CA SER A 22 -19.01 -1.39 2.77
C SER A 22 -19.64 -2.70 3.24
N PHE A 23 -19.88 -2.84 4.54
CA PHE A 23 -20.53 -4.03 5.10
C PHE A 23 -21.96 -4.20 4.60
N LEU A 24 -22.73 -3.12 4.45
CA LEU A 24 -24.07 -3.17 3.88
C LEU A 24 -24.07 -3.62 2.42
N GLY A 25 -23.11 -3.16 1.62
CA GLY A 25 -22.94 -3.63 0.24
C GLY A 25 -22.65 -5.12 0.16
N VAL A 26 -21.70 -5.61 0.97
CA VAL A 26 -21.37 -7.04 1.04
C VAL A 26 -22.55 -7.87 1.56
N ALA A 27 -23.28 -7.38 2.56
CA ALA A 27 -24.46 -8.04 3.10
C ALA A 27 -25.59 -8.14 2.06
N LEU A 28 -25.75 -7.13 1.20
CA LEU A 28 -26.69 -7.18 0.07
C LEU A 28 -26.31 -8.28 -0.92
N VAL A 29 -25.03 -8.34 -1.35
CA VAL A 29 -24.57 -9.35 -2.31
C VAL A 29 -24.64 -10.75 -1.70
N LEU A 30 -23.94 -10.98 -0.60
CA LEU A 30 -23.88 -12.30 0.02
C LEU A 30 -25.24 -12.72 0.57
N GLY A 31 -25.97 -11.81 1.19
CA GLY A 31 -27.30 -12.09 1.73
C GLY A 31 -28.28 -12.49 0.64
N SER A 32 -28.39 -11.72 -0.46
CA SER A 32 -29.28 -12.09 -1.57
C SER A 32 -28.87 -13.41 -2.23
N THR A 33 -27.57 -13.65 -2.40
CA THR A 33 -27.07 -14.89 -3.02
C THR A 33 -27.31 -16.12 -2.13
N LEU A 34 -26.96 -16.04 -0.85
CA LEU A 34 -27.20 -17.13 0.10
C LEU A 34 -28.70 -17.39 0.28
N TYR A 35 -29.50 -16.32 0.31
CA TYR A 35 -30.95 -16.43 0.37
C TYR A 35 -31.52 -17.13 -0.87
N TYR A 36 -31.04 -16.80 -2.07
CA TYR A 36 -31.43 -17.48 -3.30
C TYR A 36 -31.08 -18.99 -3.31
N ILE A 37 -29.89 -19.35 -2.83
CA ILE A 37 -29.41 -20.75 -2.81
C ILE A 37 -30.21 -21.59 -1.81
N THR A 38 -30.61 -20.98 -0.69
CA THR A 38 -31.38 -21.66 0.38
C THR A 38 -32.86 -21.81 0.07
N LEU A 39 -33.39 -21.07 -0.92
CA LEU A 39 -34.79 -21.16 -1.32
C LEU A 39 -35.07 -22.45 -2.12
N PRO A 40 -36.12 -23.22 -1.73
CA PRO A 40 -36.57 -24.37 -2.49
C PRO A 40 -37.16 -23.97 -3.85
N ALA A 41 -37.10 -24.89 -4.80
CA ALA A 41 -37.63 -24.70 -6.14
C ALA A 41 -39.16 -24.48 -6.13
N GLY A 42 -39.65 -23.54 -6.94
CA GLY A 42 -41.08 -23.22 -7.04
C GLY A 42 -41.60 -22.21 -6.01
N THR A 43 -40.71 -21.52 -5.28
CA THR A 43 -41.12 -20.40 -4.43
C THR A 43 -41.24 -19.11 -5.24
N PRO A 44 -42.25 -18.26 -4.98
CA PRO A 44 -42.49 -17.03 -5.76
C PRO A 44 -41.32 -16.04 -5.66
N ILE A 45 -40.53 -16.13 -4.58
CA ILE A 45 -39.36 -15.30 -4.34
C ILE A 45 -38.18 -15.73 -5.25
N LYS A 46 -38.04 -17.02 -5.51
CA LYS A 46 -36.98 -17.53 -6.40
C LYS A 46 -37.27 -17.12 -7.85
N GLU A 47 -38.53 -17.23 -8.28
CA GLU A 47 -39.00 -16.74 -9.58
C GLU A 47 -38.79 -15.23 -9.73
N PHE A 48 -38.97 -14.44 -8.66
CA PHE A 48 -38.65 -13.01 -8.68
C PHE A 48 -37.16 -12.76 -8.97
N PHE A 49 -36.24 -13.48 -8.32
CA PHE A 49 -34.81 -13.34 -8.59
C PHE A 49 -34.41 -13.76 -10.02
N ASP A 50 -35.10 -14.77 -10.56
CA ASP A 50 -34.89 -15.28 -11.91
C ASP A 50 -35.59 -14.42 -12.99
N THR A 51 -36.49 -13.51 -12.57
CA THR A 51 -37.19 -12.63 -13.51
C THR A 51 -36.19 -11.69 -14.17
N ASN A 52 -36.22 -11.64 -15.50
CA ASN A 52 -35.32 -10.79 -16.27
C ASN A 52 -35.86 -9.36 -16.35
N PHE A 53 -34.98 -8.40 -16.03
CA PHE A 53 -35.17 -6.99 -16.33
C PHE A 53 -34.03 -6.56 -17.25
N LEU A 54 -34.33 -5.86 -18.35
CA LEU A 54 -33.34 -5.46 -19.37
C LEU A 54 -32.32 -6.56 -19.78
N GLY A 55 -32.77 -7.82 -19.82
CA GLY A 55 -31.96 -8.96 -20.26
C GLY A 55 -31.08 -9.62 -19.18
N LEU A 56 -31.13 -9.16 -17.94
CA LEU A 56 -30.42 -9.78 -16.81
C LEU A 56 -31.40 -10.17 -15.69
N PRO A 57 -31.16 -11.28 -14.97
CA PRO A 57 -31.97 -11.64 -13.81
C PRO A 57 -31.80 -10.64 -12.67
N TYR A 58 -32.85 -10.39 -11.89
CA TYR A 58 -32.81 -9.49 -10.72
C TYR A 58 -31.69 -9.81 -9.73
N LEU A 59 -31.32 -11.08 -9.59
CA LEU A 59 -30.19 -11.49 -8.75
C LEU A 59 -28.88 -10.75 -9.12
N LEU A 60 -28.60 -10.60 -10.43
CA LEU A 60 -27.41 -9.88 -10.90
C LEU A 60 -27.50 -8.38 -10.63
N TYR A 61 -28.70 -7.79 -10.68
CA TYR A 61 -28.88 -6.39 -10.30
C TYR A 61 -28.54 -6.14 -8.83
N PHE A 62 -28.96 -7.02 -7.92
CA PHE A 62 -28.57 -6.92 -6.52
C PHE A 62 -27.06 -7.06 -6.33
N ALA A 63 -26.40 -7.92 -7.12
CA ALA A 63 -24.95 -8.04 -7.12
C ALA A 63 -24.24 -6.76 -7.62
N ILE A 64 -24.72 -6.17 -8.72
CA ILE A 64 -24.18 -4.93 -9.28
C ILE A 64 -24.37 -3.75 -8.30
N ILE A 65 -25.57 -3.60 -7.75
CA ILE A 65 -25.87 -2.52 -6.80
C ILE A 65 -25.06 -2.71 -5.51
N GLY A 66 -25.03 -3.92 -4.95
CA GLY A 66 -24.29 -4.22 -3.73
C GLY A 66 -22.78 -4.04 -3.90
N SER A 67 -22.22 -4.45 -5.04
CA SER A 67 -20.79 -4.22 -5.35
C SER A 67 -20.47 -2.74 -5.51
N ALA A 68 -21.31 -1.95 -6.20
CA ALA A 68 -21.13 -0.51 -6.32
C ALA A 68 -21.16 0.18 -4.94
N ILE A 69 -22.10 -0.18 -4.07
CA ILE A 69 -22.16 0.33 -2.69
C ILE A 69 -20.89 -0.03 -1.91
N THR A 70 -20.40 -1.26 -2.07
CA THR A 70 -19.17 -1.73 -1.42
C THR A 70 -17.96 -0.91 -1.86
N VAL A 71 -17.81 -0.66 -3.17
CA VAL A 71 -16.72 0.16 -3.72
C VAL A 71 -16.78 1.58 -3.18
N VAL A 72 -17.96 2.20 -3.16
CA VAL A 72 -18.13 3.55 -2.61
C VAL A 72 -17.77 3.60 -1.13
N GLY A 73 -18.24 2.65 -0.33
CA GLY A 73 -17.90 2.54 1.09
C GLY A 73 -16.39 2.38 1.31
N LEU A 74 -15.74 1.56 0.49
CA LEU A 74 -14.30 1.29 0.57
C LEU A 74 -13.49 2.53 0.17
N VAL A 75 -13.90 3.27 -0.85
CA VAL A 75 -13.27 4.54 -1.24
C VAL A 75 -13.37 5.57 -0.11
N ILE A 76 -14.53 5.70 0.53
CA ILE A 76 -14.71 6.61 1.68
C ILE A 76 -13.81 6.17 2.84
N PHE A 77 -13.76 4.86 3.13
CA PHE A 77 -12.93 4.30 4.19
C PHE A 77 -11.44 4.55 3.95
N ILE A 78 -10.93 4.30 2.73
CA ILE A 78 -9.53 4.52 2.36
C ILE A 78 -9.17 6.01 2.40
N LYS A 79 -10.07 6.87 1.89
CA LYS A 79 -9.86 8.33 1.93
C LYS A 79 -9.81 8.83 3.38
N ALA A 80 -10.66 8.28 4.25
CA ALA A 80 -10.66 8.59 5.67
C ALA A 80 -9.39 8.08 6.37
N SER A 81 -8.95 6.84 6.11
CA SER A 81 -7.78 6.24 6.77
C SER A 81 -6.48 6.96 6.40
N ARG A 82 -6.28 7.32 5.12
CA ARG A 82 -5.13 8.11 4.67
C ARG A 82 -5.06 9.52 5.27
N SER A 83 -6.20 10.10 5.64
CA SER A 83 -6.24 11.41 6.30
C SER A 83 -5.78 11.38 7.78
N VAL A 84 -5.77 10.20 8.39
CA VAL A 84 -5.29 10.00 9.77
C VAL A 84 -3.75 10.00 9.81
N GLU A 85 -3.10 9.38 8.83
CA GLU A 85 -1.65 9.34 8.69
C GLU A 85 -1.04 10.74 8.51
N ALA A 86 -1.77 11.67 7.87
CA ALA A 86 -1.34 13.06 7.69
C ALA A 86 -1.34 13.90 8.99
N VAL A 87 -2.12 13.51 10.01
CA VAL A 87 -2.18 14.23 11.31
C VAL A 87 -1.35 13.53 12.38
N ALA A 88 -1.02 12.25 12.20
CA ALA A 88 -0.16 11.47 13.09
C ALA A 88 1.35 11.82 13.00
N GLN A 89 1.73 12.95 12.39
CA GLN A 89 3.07 13.53 12.54
C GLN A 89 3.08 14.61 13.64
N PRO A 90 3.32 14.26 14.92
CA PRO A 90 3.77 15.24 15.89
C PRO A 90 5.27 15.46 15.66
N GLY A 91 5.63 16.64 15.13
CA GLY A 91 6.97 17.17 15.31
C GLY A 91 7.90 17.15 14.09
N ARG A 92 7.54 17.83 13.00
CA ARG A 92 8.54 18.64 12.30
C ARG A 92 8.67 19.97 13.03
N ILE A 93 9.50 19.98 14.07
CA ILE A 93 10.08 21.22 14.59
C ILE A 93 10.90 21.81 13.43
N MET A 94 10.40 22.88 12.82
CA MET A 94 11.23 23.70 11.95
C MET A 94 12.31 24.34 12.83
N ALA A 95 13.46 23.68 12.88
CA ALA A 95 14.69 24.28 13.38
C ALA A 95 15.02 25.46 12.48
N ARG A 96 14.67 26.64 12.98
CA ARG A 96 15.09 27.96 12.50
C ARG A 96 16.62 27.99 12.43
N GLN A 97 17.18 27.64 11.28
CA GLN A 97 18.59 27.84 11.02
C GLN A 97 18.82 29.33 10.71
N ARG A 98 19.21 30.07 11.76
CA ARG A 98 19.95 31.34 11.62
C ARG A 98 21.28 31.00 10.96
N GLY A 99 21.31 31.12 9.63
CA GLY A 99 22.54 31.16 8.84
C GLY A 99 22.95 32.61 8.61
N THR A 100 24.07 32.98 9.21
CA THR A 100 24.83 34.22 9.07
C THR A 100 25.08 34.62 7.61
N GLY A 101 25.03 35.92 7.36
CA GLY A 101 25.06 36.52 6.03
C GLY A 101 26.35 36.28 5.25
N ALA A 102 26.17 35.90 3.98
CA ALA A 102 27.09 36.18 2.90
C ALA A 102 26.34 36.99 1.84
N ARG A 103 26.86 38.19 1.54
CA ARG A 103 26.33 39.10 0.51
C ARG A 103 26.45 38.42 -0.86
N ILE A 104 25.33 38.24 -1.56
CA ILE A 104 25.35 38.08 -3.01
C ILE A 104 24.42 39.13 -3.62
N ARG A 105 24.99 39.86 -4.59
CA ARG A 105 24.47 41.04 -5.27
C ARG A 105 23.07 40.81 -5.85
N THR A 106 22.24 41.84 -5.67
CA THR A 106 20.96 42.06 -6.31
C THR A 106 21.10 42.16 -7.84
N VAL A 107 20.44 41.27 -8.58
CA VAL A 107 19.91 41.59 -9.91
C VAL A 107 18.40 41.52 -9.82
N ARG A 108 17.76 42.62 -10.16
CA ARG A 108 16.32 42.88 -10.05
C ARG A 108 15.70 42.72 -11.43
N PRO A 109 14.65 41.91 -11.59
CA PRO A 109 13.63 42.19 -12.59
C PRO A 109 12.41 42.81 -11.92
N ARG A 110 11.98 43.95 -12.46
CA ARG A 110 10.60 44.45 -12.37
C ARG A 110 9.68 43.28 -12.79
N GLY A 111 8.60 42.94 -12.10
CA GLY A 111 7.48 43.83 -11.80
C GLY A 111 6.34 43.57 -12.80
N ARG A 112 5.50 42.58 -12.46
CA ARG A 112 4.04 42.52 -12.67
C ARG A 112 3.51 42.24 -14.09
N GLU A 113 2.89 41.07 -14.27
CA GLU A 113 1.48 41.01 -14.71
C GLU A 113 0.82 39.68 -14.31
N ARG A 114 -0.42 39.77 -13.79
CA ARG A 114 -1.33 38.65 -13.57
C ARG A 114 -2.22 38.58 -14.81
N ALA A 115 -2.27 37.43 -15.48
CA ALA A 115 -3.36 37.03 -16.37
C ALA A 115 -3.65 35.55 -16.07
N ARG A 116 -4.72 35.26 -15.34
CA ARG A 116 -6.03 34.82 -15.85
C ARG A 116 -5.92 33.54 -16.69
N ILE A 117 -6.40 32.46 -16.10
CA ILE A 117 -6.63 31.16 -16.73
C ILE A 117 -7.77 31.32 -17.74
N GLU A 118 -7.55 30.91 -18.99
CA GLU A 118 -8.61 30.45 -19.89
C GLU A 118 -8.23 29.03 -20.33
N GLY A 119 -9.15 28.11 -20.06
CA GLY A 119 -9.06 26.71 -20.45
C GLY A 119 -9.59 26.50 -21.85
N GLY A 120 -8.99 25.54 -22.54
CA GLY A 120 -9.35 25.11 -23.89
C GLY A 120 -8.09 24.76 -24.67
N GLY A 121 -7.67 23.50 -24.61
CA GLY A 121 -6.53 23.00 -25.38
C GLY A 121 -5.93 21.67 -24.91
N ILE A 122 -6.15 21.29 -23.64
CA ILE A 122 -5.52 20.07 -23.07
C ILE A 122 -6.16 18.78 -23.63
N VAL A 123 -7.44 18.82 -24.02
CA VAL A 123 -8.16 17.62 -24.48
C VAL A 123 -7.77 17.23 -25.90
N GLU A 124 -7.63 18.20 -26.82
CA GLU A 124 -7.21 17.95 -28.21
C GLU A 124 -5.74 17.50 -28.31
N GLU A 125 -4.90 17.89 -27.36
CA GLU A 125 -3.50 17.46 -27.31
C GLU A 125 -3.36 16.02 -26.77
N ILE A 126 -4.21 15.62 -25.81
CA ILE A 126 -4.25 14.25 -25.29
C ILE A 126 -4.88 13.27 -26.30
N GLU A 127 -5.93 13.68 -27.02
CA GLU A 127 -6.55 12.82 -28.04
C GLU A 127 -5.57 12.48 -29.19
N ARG A 128 -4.68 13.42 -29.54
CA ARG A 128 -3.65 13.20 -30.56
C ARG A 128 -2.51 12.28 -30.08
N GLU A 129 -2.13 12.33 -28.80
CA GLU A 129 -1.12 11.41 -28.24
C GLU A 129 -1.63 9.97 -28.15
N ILE A 130 -2.93 9.75 -27.89
CA ILE A 130 -3.49 8.39 -27.77
C ILE A 130 -3.57 7.70 -29.14
N GLU A 131 -3.87 8.44 -30.21
CA GLU A 131 -3.99 7.89 -31.56
C GLU A 131 -2.64 7.42 -32.15
N GLU A 132 -1.54 8.09 -31.76
CA GLU A 132 -0.17 7.71 -32.17
C GLU A 132 0.33 6.44 -31.48
N ILE A 133 -0.05 6.22 -30.21
CA ILE A 133 0.31 5.02 -29.44
C ILE A 133 -0.36 3.78 -30.04
N VAL A 134 -1.64 3.85 -30.41
CA VAL A 134 -2.38 2.71 -30.98
C VAL A 134 -1.79 2.28 -32.32
N LYS A 135 -1.40 3.23 -33.17
CA LYS A 135 -0.77 2.94 -34.46
C LYS A 135 0.60 2.26 -34.32
N SER A 136 1.40 2.69 -33.34
CA SER A 136 2.68 2.02 -33.03
C SER A 136 2.51 0.60 -32.48
N SER A 137 1.38 0.30 -31.84
CA SER A 137 1.10 -1.04 -31.29
C SER A 137 0.58 -2.05 -32.31
N GLU A 138 -0.07 -1.58 -33.39
CA GLU A 138 -0.52 -2.45 -34.51
C GLU A 138 0.63 -2.85 -35.44
N GLU A 139 1.63 -1.99 -35.66
CA GLU A 139 2.84 -2.34 -36.45
C GLU A 139 3.76 -3.37 -35.76
N ILE A 140 3.68 -3.53 -34.43
CA ILE A 140 4.50 -4.50 -33.68
C ILE A 140 3.89 -5.93 -33.72
N MET A 141 2.62 -6.07 -34.11
CA MET A 141 1.90 -7.35 -34.05
C MET A 141 1.84 -8.14 -35.38
N GLU A 142 2.27 -7.56 -36.51
CA GLU A 142 2.20 -8.24 -37.82
C GLU A 142 3.51 -8.86 -38.33
N GLU A 143 4.67 -8.65 -37.69
CA GLU A 143 5.96 -8.94 -38.35
C GLU A 143 6.92 -9.96 -37.70
N THR A 144 6.50 -10.78 -36.73
CA THR A 144 7.35 -11.91 -36.29
C THR A 144 6.55 -13.15 -35.91
N GLY A 145 6.13 -13.90 -36.93
CA GLY A 145 6.22 -15.35 -36.89
C GLY A 145 7.65 -15.77 -37.25
N VAL A 146 8.06 -16.96 -36.77
CA VAL A 146 9.28 -17.74 -37.06
C VAL A 146 10.18 -17.95 -35.82
N GLU A 147 10.00 -19.16 -35.28
CA GLU A 147 11.00 -20.20 -34.94
C GLU A 147 12.16 -19.89 -33.97
N GLU A 148 12.09 -20.59 -32.83
CA GLU A 148 13.13 -21.36 -32.14
C GLU A 148 14.56 -21.32 -32.74
N GLU A 149 15.48 -20.60 -32.08
CA GLU A 149 16.88 -21.04 -31.97
C GLU A 149 17.50 -20.42 -30.70
N VAL A 150 17.80 -21.29 -29.74
CA VAL A 150 18.52 -20.97 -28.50
C VAL A 150 20.01 -21.04 -28.82
N GLU A 151 20.64 -19.88 -29.01
CA GLU A 151 22.09 -19.79 -29.08
C GLU A 151 22.63 -19.27 -27.74
N GLU A 152 23.46 -20.10 -27.11
CA GLU A 152 24.14 -19.85 -25.85
C GLU A 152 25.02 -18.60 -25.93
N VAL A 153 24.68 -17.55 -25.16
CA VAL A 153 25.66 -16.55 -24.75
C VAL A 153 26.04 -16.82 -23.31
N ARG A 154 27.21 -17.45 -23.19
CA ARG A 154 28.00 -17.64 -21.99
C ARG A 154 28.39 -16.28 -21.41
N GLU A 155 27.67 -15.81 -20.40
CA GLU A 155 28.12 -14.72 -19.53
C GLU A 155 28.82 -15.33 -18.30
N GLU A 156 30.11 -15.06 -18.24
CA GLU A 156 30.99 -15.32 -17.11
C GLU A 156 30.80 -14.23 -16.06
N GLU A 157 30.78 -14.65 -14.78
CA GLU A 157 31.00 -13.86 -13.55
C GLU A 157 29.95 -12.82 -13.12
N VAL A 158 29.30 -13.04 -11.96
CA VAL A 158 29.56 -12.32 -10.70
C VAL A 158 28.95 -13.16 -9.57
N LYS A 159 29.75 -13.59 -8.58
CA LYS A 159 29.21 -14.12 -7.31
C LYS A 159 28.44 -12.98 -6.62
N PRO A 160 27.10 -13.03 -6.47
CA PRO A 160 26.43 -12.03 -5.67
C PRO A 160 26.84 -12.24 -4.21
N GLU A 161 27.41 -11.22 -3.59
CA GLU A 161 27.55 -11.16 -2.14
C GLU A 161 26.16 -11.41 -1.55
N GLU A 162 26.03 -12.48 -0.76
CA GLU A 162 24.78 -13.02 -0.24
C GLU A 162 24.15 -12.06 0.79
N ALA A 163 23.62 -10.94 0.31
CA ALA A 163 22.92 -9.96 1.11
C ALA A 163 21.48 -10.40 1.37
N VAL A 164 20.99 -10.16 2.59
CA VAL A 164 19.60 -10.41 2.97
C VAL A 164 18.67 -9.52 2.15
N GLU A 165 17.82 -10.13 1.31
CA GLU A 165 16.83 -9.43 0.51
C GLU A 165 15.61 -9.09 1.38
N VAL A 166 15.05 -7.88 1.21
CA VAL A 166 13.85 -7.45 1.93
C VAL A 166 12.64 -7.51 1.01
N VAL A 167 11.72 -8.43 1.28
CA VAL A 167 10.47 -8.58 0.51
C VAL A 167 9.48 -7.48 0.89
N THR A 168 9.24 -7.33 2.19
CA THR A 168 8.36 -6.29 2.73
C THR A 168 9.00 -5.59 3.94
N ARG A 169 8.80 -4.27 4.02
CA ARG A 169 9.38 -3.43 5.08
C ARG A 169 8.36 -3.12 6.15
N GLY A 170 8.68 -3.48 7.38
CA GLY A 170 7.97 -3.01 8.56
C GLY A 170 8.18 -1.51 8.80
N THR A 171 7.16 -0.85 9.33
CA THR A 171 7.16 0.60 9.61
C THR A 171 7.63 0.95 11.02
N ASP A 172 7.57 -0.01 11.92
CA ASP A 172 7.71 0.18 13.36
C ASP A 172 8.27 -1.08 14.03
N MET A 173 8.61 -0.99 15.31
CA MET A 173 9.14 -2.08 16.13
C MET A 173 8.24 -2.35 17.33
N VAL A 174 7.84 -3.60 17.52
CA VAL A 174 7.06 -4.02 18.68
C VAL A 174 7.98 -4.46 19.81
N CYS A 175 7.73 -3.95 21.01
CA CYS A 175 8.52 -4.30 22.18
C CYS A 175 8.19 -5.73 22.66
N PRO A 176 9.18 -6.64 22.74
CA PRO A 176 8.95 -8.01 23.18
C PRO A 176 8.58 -8.10 24.68
N ASN A 177 8.84 -7.04 25.46
CA ASN A 177 8.56 -7.01 26.89
C ASN A 177 7.17 -6.49 27.27
N CYS A 178 6.56 -5.63 26.44
CA CYS A 178 5.32 -4.93 26.81
C CYS A 178 4.37 -4.63 25.65
N GLY A 179 4.70 -5.03 24.42
CA GLY A 179 3.88 -4.82 23.23
C GLY A 179 3.78 -3.38 22.72
N ALA A 180 4.47 -2.41 23.34
CA ALA A 180 4.44 -1.03 22.86
C ALA A 180 5.12 -0.89 21.49
N ILE A 181 4.57 -0.03 20.64
CA ILE A 181 5.12 0.35 19.34
C ILE A 181 6.25 1.37 19.53
N ASN A 182 7.37 1.15 18.84
CA ASN A 182 8.56 2.01 18.88
C ASN A 182 9.03 2.33 17.46
N PRO A 183 9.67 3.48 17.23
CA PRO A 183 10.27 3.80 15.95
C PRO A 183 11.32 2.75 15.53
N LEU A 184 11.52 2.57 14.22
CA LEU A 184 12.60 1.74 13.69
C LEU A 184 13.97 2.14 14.27
N LYS A 185 14.85 1.15 14.43
CA LYS A 185 16.22 1.31 14.96
C LYS A 185 16.29 1.80 16.42
N SER A 186 15.18 1.77 17.15
CA SER A 186 15.16 2.04 18.59
C SER A 186 15.91 0.94 19.36
N LYS A 187 16.72 1.33 20.35
CA LYS A 187 17.41 0.36 21.24
C LYS A 187 16.66 0.08 22.54
N LYS A 188 15.80 1.00 22.96
CA LYS A 188 15.01 0.94 24.21
C LYS A 188 13.55 1.24 23.93
N CYS A 189 12.67 0.61 24.69
CA CYS A 189 11.24 0.84 24.58
C CYS A 189 10.84 2.22 25.16
N SER A 190 10.00 2.97 24.45
CA SER A 190 9.44 4.26 24.89
C SER A 190 8.56 4.14 26.14
N LYS A 191 7.85 3.00 26.29
CA LYS A 191 6.88 2.74 27.37
C LYS A 191 7.53 2.10 28.60
N CYS A 192 8.09 0.89 28.45
CA CYS A 192 8.63 0.12 29.59
C CYS A 192 10.12 0.35 29.85
N LYS A 193 10.81 1.15 29.01
CA LYS A 193 12.23 1.52 29.13
C LYS A 193 13.24 0.36 29.05
N LYS A 194 12.78 -0.89 28.94
CA LYS A 194 13.64 -2.07 28.72
C LYS A 194 14.28 -2.05 27.32
N PRO A 195 15.47 -2.64 27.13
CA PRO A 195 16.07 -2.79 25.80
C PRO A 195 15.16 -3.61 24.89
N LEU A 196 15.11 -3.25 23.60
CA LEU A 196 14.34 -3.99 22.60
C LEU A 196 15.04 -5.29 22.18
N PHE A 197 16.37 -5.26 22.11
CA PHE A 197 17.23 -6.41 21.81
C PHE A 197 18.63 -6.17 22.38
N LYS A 198 19.44 -7.23 22.40
CA LYS A 198 20.88 -7.16 22.63
C LYS A 198 21.55 -7.28 21.26
N ALA A 199 22.44 -6.36 20.93
CA ALA A 199 23.21 -6.41 19.70
C ALA A 199 24.63 -6.88 20.04
N GLU A 200 25.03 -8.05 19.54
CA GLU A 200 26.43 -8.47 19.61
C GLU A 200 27.18 -7.93 18.37
N LYS A 201 28.47 -7.64 18.53
CA LYS A 201 29.27 -7.09 17.42
C LYS A 201 29.52 -8.18 16.39
N GLY A 202 29.19 -7.90 15.13
CA GLY A 202 29.44 -8.81 14.01
C GLY A 202 28.30 -9.79 13.71
N GLU A 203 27.19 -9.75 14.44
CA GLU A 203 26.01 -10.53 14.10
C GLU A 203 25.26 -9.95 12.89
N PRO A 204 24.69 -10.80 12.02
CA PRO A 204 23.85 -10.32 10.94
C PRO A 204 22.57 -9.73 11.53
N THR A 205 22.20 -8.55 11.01
CA THR A 205 21.06 -7.77 11.50
C THR A 205 20.02 -7.56 10.41
N CYS A 206 18.78 -7.37 10.83
CA CYS A 206 17.68 -6.99 9.96
C CYS A 206 17.99 -5.63 9.33
N PRO A 207 18.01 -5.53 7.98
CA PRO A 207 18.32 -4.28 7.28
C PRO A 207 17.29 -3.16 7.56
N THR A 208 16.05 -3.51 7.92
CA THR A 208 14.99 -2.54 8.23
C THR A 208 15.17 -1.91 9.61
N CYS A 209 15.33 -2.72 10.66
CA CYS A 209 15.26 -2.24 12.05
C CYS A 209 16.55 -2.41 12.86
N GLY A 210 17.56 -3.10 12.33
CA GLY A 210 18.84 -3.34 13.00
C GLY A 210 18.78 -4.39 14.13
N ALA A 211 17.68 -5.13 14.25
CA ALA A 211 17.56 -6.24 15.18
C ALA A 211 18.40 -7.44 14.73
N PRO A 212 18.98 -8.26 15.63
CA PRO A 212 19.70 -9.46 15.24
C PRO A 212 18.79 -10.46 14.52
N LEU A 213 19.28 -11.06 13.44
CA LEU A 213 18.50 -12.04 12.66
C LEU A 213 18.20 -13.34 13.44
N LYS A 214 18.92 -13.61 14.53
CA LYS A 214 18.57 -14.68 15.50
C LYS A 214 17.15 -14.57 16.05
N LEU A 215 16.54 -13.38 16.00
CA LEU A 215 15.15 -13.14 16.40
C LEU A 215 14.14 -13.33 15.26
N ALA A 216 14.59 -13.65 14.05
CA ALA A 216 13.70 -13.93 12.93
C ALA A 216 12.93 -15.24 13.14
N LYS A 217 11.74 -15.32 12.56
CA LYS A 217 10.88 -16.50 12.56
C LYS A 217 10.76 -17.02 11.14
N ARG A 218 10.98 -18.33 10.97
CA ARG A 218 10.84 -19.01 9.68
C ARG A 218 9.37 -19.13 9.30
N ILE A 219 9.04 -18.73 8.07
CA ILE A 219 7.73 -19.00 7.43
C ILE A 219 7.88 -20.16 6.46
N SER A 220 8.92 -20.14 5.62
CA SER A 220 9.29 -21.20 4.67
C SER A 220 10.82 -21.34 4.62
N ASP A 221 11.34 -22.19 3.75
CA ASP A 221 12.79 -22.44 3.61
C ASP A 221 13.57 -21.18 3.20
N GLU A 222 12.92 -20.28 2.47
CA GLU A 222 13.53 -19.05 1.95
C GLU A 222 12.97 -17.79 2.62
N LEU A 223 11.79 -17.84 3.24
CA LEU A 223 11.08 -16.67 3.76
C LEU A 223 11.07 -16.63 5.29
N PHE A 224 11.56 -15.52 5.83
CA PHE A 224 11.66 -15.26 7.27
C PHE A 224 11.01 -13.94 7.63
N VAL A 225 10.51 -13.82 8.86
CA VAL A 225 9.97 -12.57 9.40
C VAL A 225 10.79 -12.10 10.59
N CYS A 226 11.22 -10.84 10.56
CA CYS A 226 11.90 -10.24 11.70
C CYS A 226 10.98 -10.18 12.93
N GLY A 227 11.38 -10.77 14.05
CA GLY A 227 10.58 -10.82 15.28
C GLY A 227 10.36 -9.49 16.01
N LEU A 228 10.91 -8.37 15.51
CA LEU A 228 10.69 -7.04 16.11
C LEU A 228 9.93 -6.07 15.19
N CYS A 229 10.32 -5.98 13.92
CA CYS A 229 9.68 -5.05 12.98
C CYS A 229 8.76 -5.73 11.96
N PHE A 230 8.62 -7.06 12.01
CA PHE A 230 7.77 -7.82 11.10
C PHE A 230 8.06 -7.60 9.60
N SER A 231 9.29 -7.21 9.26
CA SER A 231 9.74 -7.22 7.86
C SER A 231 9.92 -8.66 7.39
N GLU A 232 9.44 -8.96 6.18
CA GLU A 232 9.72 -10.22 5.50
C GLU A 232 11.06 -10.14 4.78
N LEU A 233 11.88 -11.16 4.97
CA LEU A 233 13.26 -11.23 4.55
C LEU A 233 13.50 -12.56 3.84
N LYS A 234 14.24 -12.53 2.73
CA LYS A 234 14.89 -13.74 2.22
C LYS A 234 16.30 -13.81 2.77
N ILE A 235 16.56 -14.87 3.53
CA ILE A 235 17.86 -15.09 4.18
C ILE A 235 18.56 -16.23 3.42
N PRO A 236 19.76 -16.02 2.86
CA PRO A 236 20.51 -17.07 2.17
C PRO A 236 20.90 -18.19 3.14
N THR A 237 20.95 -19.43 2.64
CA THR A 237 21.17 -20.65 3.44
C THR A 237 22.44 -20.59 4.29
N SER A 238 23.52 -19.99 3.76
CA SER A 238 24.77 -19.74 4.48
C SER A 238 24.56 -18.98 5.79
N LEU A 239 23.81 -17.86 5.74
CA LEU A 239 23.48 -17.07 6.91
C LEU A 239 22.51 -17.78 7.84
N GLN A 240 21.62 -18.65 7.33
CA GLN A 240 20.69 -19.42 8.16
C GLN A 240 21.42 -20.40 9.08
N GLU A 241 22.47 -21.06 8.58
CA GLU A 241 23.32 -21.98 9.35
C GLU A 241 24.10 -21.22 10.44
N GLU A 242 24.68 -20.06 10.10
CA GLU A 242 25.45 -19.24 11.05
C GLU A 242 24.63 -18.77 12.27
N ILE A 243 23.35 -18.46 12.06
CA ILE A 243 22.44 -17.97 13.11
C ILE A 243 21.56 -19.06 13.74
N GLY A 244 21.66 -20.31 13.27
CA GLY A 244 20.90 -21.45 13.80
C GLY A 244 19.40 -21.39 13.51
N LEU A 245 19.00 -20.97 12.31
CA LEU A 245 17.59 -20.91 11.86
C LEU A 245 17.15 -22.12 11.01
N THR A 246 18.04 -23.08 10.76
CA THR A 246 17.80 -24.33 10.04
C THR A 246 17.00 -25.34 10.85
#